data_AF-A0AA36N706-F1
#
_entry.id   AF-A0AA36N706-F1
#
_cell.length_a   1.000
_cell.length_b   1.000
_cell.length_c   1.000
_cell.angle_alpha   90.00
_cell.angle_beta   90.00
_cell.angle_gamma   90.00
#
_symmetry.space_group_name_H-M   'P 1'
#
loop_
_entity.id
_entity.type
_entity.pdbx_description
1 polymer ?
#
loop_
_entity_poly.entity_id
_entity_poly.type
_entity_poly.pdbx_seq_one_letter_code
_entity_poly.pdbx_strand_id
1 'polypeptide(L)'
;MTTRYTSMQLVDGNGPPRLDGGEYAGLGVTEYALETGNLTHSESMEITNDPRFFQDSVLSVRLAAFAGLGVVAGLMVQNSFDHLFDMSKRMSVWNDVDGVCQFIAFVLLIIVQFLNVVATYVGVAQPYHTIRLMSAGPSGFEASACYYLNPNISIWRHFAVTGSLVSMPIFLVSTGLRMVVKFDRENFNFKDPKDKDVAWEPRIMGIVTCCFFLGMSLVLTYIHRVHFGVFNEKYKMVKPQLTQHRDVLDVMTSRMFGTRTTKHG
;
A
#
# COMPACT_ATOMS: atom_id res chain seq x y z
N MET A 1 24.92 31.69 13.76
CA MET A 1 25.07 31.00 12.46
C MET A 1 23.67 30.57 12.03
N THR A 2 23.04 31.37 11.19
CA THR A 2 21.66 31.16 10.73
C THR A 2 21.75 30.46 9.38
N THR A 3 21.60 29.13 9.38
CA THR A 3 21.59 28.36 8.14
C THR A 3 20.33 28.75 7.38
N ARG A 4 20.46 29.62 6.38
CA ARG A 4 19.42 29.86 5.37
C ARG A 4 19.14 28.52 4.72
N TYR A 5 17.95 27.97 4.93
CA TYR A 5 17.37 27.05 3.98
C TYR A 5 17.07 27.87 2.73
N THR A 6 18.08 27.96 1.87
CA THR A 6 17.88 28.24 0.46
C THR A 6 16.81 27.25 0.02
N SER A 7 15.64 27.76 -0.37
CA SER A 7 14.65 27.00 -1.11
C SER A 7 15.41 26.13 -2.11
N MET A 8 15.14 24.83 -2.09
CA MET A 8 15.73 23.87 -3.00
C MET A 8 15.59 24.43 -4.43
N GLN A 9 16.67 25.03 -4.94
CA GLN A 9 16.69 25.57 -6.29
C GLN A 9 16.57 24.37 -7.21
N LEU A 10 15.50 24.40 -7.98
CA LEU A 10 15.19 23.43 -9.00
C LEU A 10 16.40 23.24 -9.90
N VAL A 11 16.80 21.97 -9.97
CA VAL A 11 17.74 21.36 -10.91
C VAL A 11 17.77 22.10 -12.25
N ASP A 12 19.00 22.49 -12.62
CA ASP A 12 19.38 23.13 -13.87
C ASP A 12 18.78 22.44 -15.10
N GLY A 13 18.34 23.28 -16.05
CA GLY A 13 17.65 22.89 -17.27
C GLY A 13 18.54 22.14 -18.25
N ASN A 14 18.22 20.87 -18.47
CA ASN A 14 18.40 20.14 -19.75
C ASN A 14 17.68 18.78 -19.74
N GLY A 15 16.51 18.71 -19.10
CA GLY A 15 15.65 17.53 -19.10
C GLY A 15 14.59 17.57 -20.19
N PRO A 16 14.06 16.40 -20.63
CA PRO A 16 12.97 16.32 -21.60
C PRO A 16 11.75 17.14 -21.16
N PRO A 17 10.86 17.52 -22.11
CA PRO A 17 9.77 18.46 -21.86
C PRO A 17 8.92 18.02 -20.67
N ARG A 18 8.90 18.85 -19.62
CA ARG A 18 7.98 18.67 -18.50
C ARG A 18 6.57 18.93 -19.02
N LEU A 19 5.71 17.91 -18.97
CA LEU A 19 4.29 18.03 -19.25
C LEU A 19 3.63 18.84 -18.12
N ASP A 20 3.64 20.14 -18.34
CA ASP A 20 2.78 21.19 -17.78
C ASP A 20 2.88 21.51 -16.27
N GLY A 21 2.96 22.81 -15.98
CA GLY A 21 3.34 23.40 -14.68
C GLY A 21 2.26 23.36 -13.58
N GLY A 22 1.56 22.24 -13.43
CA GLY A 22 0.62 22.01 -12.33
C GLY A 22 1.30 21.60 -11.02
N GLU A 23 0.51 21.49 -9.95
CA GLU A 23 0.91 21.01 -8.60
C GLU A 23 1.60 19.62 -8.61
N TYR A 24 1.60 18.96 -9.77
CA TYR A 24 2.07 17.62 -10.03
C TYR A 24 3.32 17.51 -10.93
N ALA A 25 3.93 18.64 -11.31
CA ALA A 25 5.09 18.66 -12.22
C ALA A 25 6.35 17.91 -11.71
N GLY A 26 6.36 17.47 -10.46
CA GLY A 26 7.43 16.67 -9.84
C GLY A 26 7.13 15.17 -9.69
N LEU A 27 5.96 14.70 -10.10
CA LEU A 27 5.57 13.28 -10.01
C LEU A 27 6.15 12.48 -11.18
N GLY A 28 6.63 11.27 -10.89
CA GLY A 28 7.02 10.32 -11.91
C GLY A 28 5.81 9.80 -12.69
N VAL A 29 6.07 9.21 -13.87
CA VAL A 29 5.03 8.66 -14.76
C VAL A 29 4.18 7.61 -14.05
N THR A 30 4.81 6.79 -13.21
CA THR A 30 4.15 5.74 -12.42
C THR A 30 3.22 6.32 -11.37
N GLU A 31 3.65 7.38 -10.68
CA GLU A 31 2.88 8.04 -9.63
C GLU A 31 1.68 8.78 -10.23
N TYR A 32 1.86 9.43 -11.37
CA TYR A 32 0.77 10.06 -12.11
C TYR A 32 -0.31 9.05 -12.52
N ALA A 33 0.07 7.86 -12.97
CA ALA A 33 -0.87 6.80 -13.33
C ALA A 33 -1.66 6.30 -12.11
N LEU A 34 -1.02 6.18 -10.94
CA LEU A 34 -1.66 5.76 -9.69
C LEU A 34 -2.66 6.81 -9.16
N GLU A 35 -2.30 8.09 -9.26
CA GLU A 35 -3.17 9.20 -8.88
C GLU A 35 -4.38 9.32 -9.83
N THR A 36 -4.15 9.23 -11.14
CA THR A 36 -5.22 9.24 -12.16
C THR A 36 -6.18 8.06 -12.00
N GLY A 37 -5.66 6.89 -11.60
CA GLY A 37 -6.46 5.71 -11.30
C GLY A 37 -7.34 5.82 -10.05
N ASN A 38 -7.28 6.94 -9.32
CA ASN A 38 -7.94 7.14 -8.01
C ASN A 38 -7.59 6.04 -7.00
N LEU A 39 -6.41 5.42 -7.16
CA LEU A 39 -5.93 4.35 -6.28
C LEU A 39 -5.23 4.94 -5.06
N THR A 40 -4.68 6.15 -5.18
CA THR A 40 -3.95 6.85 -4.12
C THR A 40 -4.18 8.36 -4.19
N HIS A 41 -4.54 8.97 -3.06
CA HIS A 41 -4.45 10.41 -2.90
C HIS A 41 -3.06 10.78 -2.37
N SER A 42 -2.42 11.76 -3.01
CA SER A 42 -1.07 12.23 -2.69
C SER A 42 -1.03 13.11 -1.43
N GLU A 43 -2.16 13.67 -1.01
CA GLU A 43 -2.26 14.59 0.12
C GLU A 43 -2.04 13.88 1.47
N SER A 44 -0.86 14.06 2.05
CA SER A 44 -0.58 13.69 3.44
C SER A 44 -0.94 14.84 4.38
N MET A 45 -1.62 14.53 5.49
CA MET A 45 -1.90 15.47 6.57
C MET A 45 -0.61 16.11 7.12
N GLU A 46 -0.62 17.44 7.24
CA GLU A 46 0.45 18.22 7.84
C GLU A 46 0.73 17.72 9.27
N ILE A 47 2.02 17.63 9.60
CA ILE A 47 2.50 17.11 10.88
C ILE A 47 2.98 18.30 11.70
N THR A 48 2.03 19.00 12.32
CA THR A 48 2.36 20.03 13.31
C THR A 48 2.27 19.38 14.69
N ASN A 49 3.42 19.12 15.31
CA ASN A 49 3.43 18.71 16.70
C ASN A 49 3.00 19.90 17.57
N ASP A 50 1.97 19.73 18.39
CA ASP A 50 1.69 20.70 19.46
C ASP A 50 2.91 20.67 20.42
N PRO A 51 3.56 21.82 20.66
CA PRO A 51 4.74 21.91 21.51
C PRO A 51 4.47 21.49 22.97
N ARG A 52 3.24 21.17 23.35
CA ARG A 52 2.95 20.59 24.67
C ARG A 52 3.15 19.07 24.73
N PHE A 53 3.21 18.38 23.59
CA PHE A 53 3.38 16.94 23.50
C PHE A 53 4.76 16.57 22.93
N PHE A 54 5.83 16.91 23.67
CA PHE A 54 7.21 16.58 23.26
C PHE A 54 7.58 15.09 23.37
N GLN A 55 6.75 14.26 24.00
CA GLN A 55 7.11 12.87 24.29
C GLN A 55 6.72 11.87 23.19
N ASP A 56 5.70 12.14 22.37
CA ASP A 56 5.33 11.29 21.24
C ASP A 56 4.90 12.13 20.04
N SER A 57 5.76 12.18 19.02
CA SER A 57 5.42 12.83 17.76
C SER A 57 4.30 12.06 17.04
N VAL A 58 3.39 12.76 16.36
CA VAL A 58 2.38 12.10 15.51
C VAL A 58 3.05 11.21 14.44
N LEU A 59 4.27 11.59 14.03
CA LEU A 59 5.11 10.84 13.10
C LEU A 59 5.48 9.44 13.64
N SER A 60 5.91 9.33 14.90
CA SER A 60 6.31 8.05 15.50
C SER A 60 5.11 7.09 15.61
N VAL A 61 3.93 7.59 15.97
CA VAL A 61 2.69 6.78 16.01
C VAL A 61 2.32 6.24 14.62
N ARG A 62 2.39 7.09 13.59
CA ARG A 62 2.12 6.68 12.19
C ARG A 62 3.14 5.66 11.70
N LEU A 63 4.42 5.85 12.01
CA LEU A 63 5.49 4.92 11.64
C LEU A 63 5.34 3.57 12.35
N ALA A 64 4.97 3.57 13.63
CA ALA A 64 4.74 2.35 14.39
C ALA A 64 3.56 1.54 13.81
N ALA A 65 2.45 2.21 13.48
CA ALA A 65 1.31 1.56 12.82
C ALA A 65 1.72 0.98 11.45
N PHE A 66 2.52 1.72 10.68
CA PHE A 66 3.00 1.27 9.37
C PHE A 66 3.98 0.08 9.46
N ALA A 67 4.86 0.06 10.47
CA ALA A 67 5.75 -1.07 10.73
C ALA A 67 4.96 -2.35 11.04
N GLY A 68 3.86 -2.24 11.81
CA GLY A 68 2.97 -3.38 12.07
C GLY A 68 2.35 -3.95 10.79
N LEU A 69 1.89 -3.10 9.87
CA LEU A 69 1.41 -3.53 8.56
C LEU A 69 2.50 -4.19 7.72
N GLY A 70 3.73 -3.68 7.77
CA GLY A 70 4.88 -4.28 7.08
C GLY A 70 5.16 -5.72 7.52
N VAL A 71 5.04 -6.01 8.82
CA VAL A 71 5.18 -7.39 9.37
C VAL A 71 4.08 -8.30 8.83
N VAL A 72 2.83 -7.86 8.84
CA VAL A 72 1.69 -8.65 8.32
C VAL A 72 1.88 -8.94 6.82
N ALA A 73 2.25 -7.93 6.02
CA ALA A 73 2.56 -8.11 4.61
C ALA A 73 3.72 -9.10 4.41
N GLY A 74 4.75 -9.06 5.25
CA GLY A 74 5.88 -10.00 5.20
C GLY A 74 5.46 -11.46 5.47
N LEU A 75 4.58 -11.69 6.44
CA LEU A 75 4.00 -13.01 6.69
C LEU A 75 3.15 -13.49 5.50
N MET A 76 2.41 -12.58 4.87
CA MET A 76 1.66 -12.90 3.65
C MET A 76 2.57 -13.24 2.47
N VAL A 77 3.70 -12.54 2.29
CA VAL A 77 4.73 -12.87 1.29
C VAL A 77 5.21 -14.31 1.47
N GLN A 78 5.53 -14.72 2.70
CA GLN A 78 6.00 -16.08 2.96
C GLN A 78 4.93 -17.12 2.62
N ASN A 79 3.70 -16.95 3.14
CA ASN A 79 2.61 -17.87 2.89
C ASN A 79 2.22 -17.97 1.40
N SER A 80 2.25 -16.85 0.67
CA SER A 80 1.96 -16.83 -0.76
C SER A 80 3.04 -17.53 -1.59
N PHE A 81 4.33 -17.40 -1.21
CA PHE A 81 5.40 -18.18 -1.84
C PHE A 81 5.27 -19.68 -1.60
N ASP A 82 4.98 -20.09 -0.37
CA ASP A 82 4.76 -21.52 -0.05
C ASP A 82 3.60 -22.09 -0.88
N HIS A 83 2.53 -21.31 -1.02
CA HIS A 83 1.38 -21.66 -1.87
C HIS A 83 1.72 -21.74 -3.36
N LEU A 84 2.59 -20.84 -3.84
CA LEU A 84 3.04 -20.82 -5.23
C LEU A 84 3.93 -22.03 -5.56
N PHE A 85 4.82 -22.41 -4.64
CA PHE A 85 5.77 -23.51 -4.83
C PHE A 85 5.15 -24.90 -4.65
N ASP A 86 4.17 -25.06 -3.75
CA ASP A 86 3.43 -26.32 -3.57
C ASP A 86 2.49 -26.61 -4.76
N MET A 87 2.27 -25.64 -5.65
CA MET A 87 1.36 -25.81 -6.77
C MET A 87 1.98 -26.69 -7.87
N SER A 88 1.25 -27.75 -8.26
CA SER A 88 1.72 -28.69 -9.28
C SER A 88 1.81 -28.07 -10.67
N LYS A 89 2.96 -28.24 -11.33
CA LYS A 89 3.32 -27.60 -12.61
C LYS A 89 2.65 -28.23 -13.85
N ARG A 90 1.99 -29.37 -13.70
CA ARG A 90 1.32 -30.08 -14.79
C ARG A 90 -0.11 -29.56 -14.90
N MET A 91 -0.35 -28.58 -15.77
CA MET A 91 -1.68 -28.02 -16.01
C MET A 91 -2.09 -28.18 -17.48
N SER A 92 -3.18 -28.90 -17.74
CA SER A 92 -3.83 -28.93 -19.05
C SER A 92 -4.87 -27.81 -19.13
N VAL A 93 -4.41 -26.58 -19.41
CA VAL A 93 -5.24 -25.35 -19.38
C VAL A 93 -6.45 -25.43 -20.31
N TRP A 94 -6.37 -26.16 -21.41
CA TRP A 94 -7.37 -26.13 -22.48
C TRP A 94 -8.42 -27.24 -22.43
N ASN A 95 -8.16 -28.32 -21.69
CA ASN A 95 -9.01 -29.51 -21.73
C ASN A 95 -9.71 -29.82 -20.40
N ASP A 96 -9.33 -29.12 -19.32
CA ASP A 96 -9.80 -29.45 -17.97
C ASP A 96 -10.16 -28.19 -17.16
N VAL A 97 -11.33 -28.21 -16.54
CA VAL A 97 -11.86 -27.11 -15.72
C VAL A 97 -10.97 -26.89 -14.49
N ASP A 98 -10.40 -27.97 -13.94
CA ASP A 98 -9.47 -27.89 -12.82
C ASP A 98 -8.15 -27.21 -13.22
N GLY A 99 -7.72 -27.41 -14.46
CA GLY A 99 -6.57 -26.70 -15.04
C GLY A 99 -6.80 -25.19 -15.12
N VAL A 100 -7.97 -24.75 -15.57
CA VAL A 100 -8.34 -23.33 -15.65
C VAL A 100 -8.45 -22.72 -14.25
N CYS A 101 -9.12 -23.41 -13.32
CA CYS A 101 -9.26 -22.98 -11.94
C CYS A 101 -7.89 -22.79 -11.26
N GLN A 102 -6.99 -23.75 -11.45
CA GLN A 102 -5.61 -23.68 -10.94
C GLN A 102 -4.81 -22.53 -11.58
N PHE A 103 -4.98 -22.28 -12.88
CA PHE A 103 -4.33 -21.17 -13.56
C PHE A 103 -4.81 -19.81 -13.04
N ILE A 104 -6.12 -19.65 -12.82
CA ILE A 104 -6.67 -18.43 -12.22
C ILE A 104 -6.12 -18.24 -10.81
N ALA A 105 -6.10 -19.29 -9.98
CA ALA A 105 -5.50 -19.23 -8.65
C ALA A 105 -4.01 -18.84 -8.70
N PHE A 106 -3.26 -19.35 -9.67
CA PHE A 106 -1.86 -18.98 -9.85
C PHE A 106 -1.68 -17.49 -10.16
N VAL A 107 -2.46 -16.96 -11.10
CA VAL A 107 -2.40 -15.54 -11.48
C VAL A 107 -2.78 -14.64 -10.30
N LEU A 108 -3.83 -14.99 -9.55
CA LEU A 108 -4.22 -14.26 -8.34
C LEU A 108 -3.13 -14.29 -7.27
N LEU A 109 -2.49 -15.44 -7.03
CA LEU A 109 -1.36 -15.55 -6.10
C LEU A 109 -0.18 -14.68 -6.52
N ILE A 110 0.15 -14.59 -7.82
CA ILE A 110 1.23 -13.71 -8.31
C ILE A 110 0.90 -12.24 -8.02
N ILE A 111 -0.35 -11.82 -8.24
CA ILE A 111 -0.78 -10.45 -7.95
C ILE A 111 -0.68 -10.17 -6.45
N VAL A 112 -1.17 -11.08 -5.61
CA VAL A 112 -1.06 -10.99 -4.14
C VAL A 112 0.40 -10.91 -3.71
N GLN A 113 1.26 -11.76 -4.28
CA GLN A 113 2.69 -11.80 -3.99
C GLN A 113 3.36 -10.45 -4.30
N PHE A 114 3.07 -9.90 -5.48
CA PHE A 114 3.61 -8.62 -5.91
C PHE A 114 3.20 -7.48 -4.97
N LEU A 115 1.90 -7.37 -4.65
CA LEU A 115 1.38 -6.33 -3.75
C LEU A 115 2.01 -6.42 -2.36
N ASN A 116 2.15 -7.63 -1.81
CA ASN A 116 2.74 -7.81 -0.48
C ASN A 116 4.25 -7.57 -0.46
N VAL A 117 5.00 -7.93 -1.52
CA VAL A 117 6.45 -7.62 -1.61
C VAL A 117 6.68 -6.12 -1.62
N VAL A 118 5.90 -5.37 -2.42
CA VAL A 118 5.97 -3.90 -2.43
C VAL A 118 5.61 -3.35 -1.05
N ALA A 119 4.53 -3.85 -0.43
CA ALA A 119 4.11 -3.39 0.88
C ALA A 119 5.15 -3.66 1.98
N THR A 120 5.77 -4.83 2.00
CA THR A 120 6.86 -5.17 2.94
C THR A 120 8.07 -4.27 2.74
N TYR A 121 8.47 -4.04 1.48
CA TYR A 121 9.62 -3.18 1.19
C TYR A 121 9.40 -1.74 1.68
N VAL A 122 8.27 -1.13 1.30
CA VAL A 122 7.93 0.24 1.76
C VAL A 122 7.80 0.27 3.28
N GLY A 123 7.15 -0.75 3.86
CA GLY A 123 6.97 -0.98 5.30
C GLY A 123 8.26 -0.93 6.11
N VAL A 124 9.38 -1.40 5.56
CA VAL A 124 10.69 -1.41 6.22
C VAL A 124 11.50 -0.17 5.88
N ALA A 125 11.54 0.24 4.60
CA ALA A 125 12.39 1.33 4.13
C ALA A 125 11.97 2.69 4.72
N GLN A 126 10.66 2.97 4.78
CA GLN A 126 10.17 4.27 5.20
C GLN A 126 10.44 4.56 6.70
N PRO A 127 10.13 3.66 7.66
CA PRO A 127 10.49 3.87 9.06
C PRO A 127 12.00 3.96 9.27
N TYR A 128 12.79 3.13 8.57
CA TYR A 128 14.25 3.16 8.66
C TYR A 128 14.83 4.54 8.33
N HIS A 129 14.49 5.08 7.16
CA HIS A 129 14.99 6.41 6.75
C HIS A 129 14.45 7.53 7.63
N THR A 130 13.19 7.46 8.04
CA THR A 130 12.57 8.52 8.85
C THR A 130 13.19 8.60 10.25
N ILE A 131 13.41 7.45 10.92
CA ILE A 131 14.06 7.39 12.23
C ILE A 131 15.51 7.87 12.13
N ARG A 132 16.22 7.49 11.06
CA ARG A 132 17.61 7.92 10.83
C ARG A 132 17.74 9.43 10.59
N LEU A 133 16.78 10.04 9.87
CA LEU A 133 16.75 11.49 9.69
C LEU A 133 16.40 12.19 10.99
N MET A 134 15.45 11.66 11.75
CA MET A 134 15.03 12.22 13.04
C MET A 134 16.17 12.28 14.06
N SER A 135 17.13 11.34 14.01
CA SER A 135 18.30 11.32 14.89
C SER A 135 19.50 12.13 14.38
N ALA A 136 19.40 12.81 13.23
CA ALA A 136 20.52 13.53 12.60
C ALA A 136 20.86 14.90 13.23
N GLY A 137 20.52 15.12 14.51
CA GLY A 137 20.83 16.34 15.26
C GLY A 137 19.63 17.30 15.41
N PRO A 138 19.87 18.59 15.77
CA PRO A 138 18.81 19.53 16.15
C PRO A 138 17.83 19.86 15.00
N SER A 139 18.26 19.73 13.74
CA SER A 139 17.42 19.91 12.56
C SER A 139 16.89 18.58 11.99
N GLY A 140 17.19 17.44 12.62
CA GLY A 140 16.83 16.12 12.10
C GLY A 140 15.32 15.90 12.02
N PHE A 141 14.56 16.47 12.97
CA PHE A 141 13.09 16.39 12.98
C PHE A 141 12.46 17.12 11.77
N GLU A 142 12.93 18.33 11.44
CA GLU A 142 12.43 19.07 10.28
C GLU A 142 12.73 18.32 8.98
N ALA A 143 13.94 17.79 8.85
CA ALA A 143 14.35 17.01 7.68
C ALA A 143 13.53 15.72 7.53
N SER A 144 13.24 15.02 8.63
CA SER A 144 12.41 13.81 8.60
C SER A 144 10.94 14.11 8.26
N ALA A 145 10.42 15.24 8.72
CA ALA A 145 9.09 15.72 8.35
C ALA A 145 9.00 16.04 6.84
N CYS A 146 9.97 16.78 6.29
CA CYS A 146 10.04 17.06 4.85
C CYS A 146 10.14 15.79 4.00
N TYR A 147 10.92 14.79 4.44
CA TYR A 147 11.00 13.49 3.78
C TYR A 147 9.65 12.75 3.84
N TYR A 148 9.02 12.68 5.01
CA TYR A 148 7.77 11.94 5.20
C TYR A 148 6.58 12.54 4.43
N LEU A 149 6.56 13.87 4.29
CA LEU A 149 5.53 14.63 3.57
C LEU A 149 5.76 14.69 2.06
N ASN A 150 6.88 14.16 1.56
CA ASN A 150 7.14 14.14 0.12
C ASN A 150 6.02 13.38 -0.63
N PRO A 151 5.39 13.98 -1.66
CA PRO A 151 4.23 13.39 -2.34
C PRO A 151 4.56 12.05 -3.00
N ASN A 152 5.75 11.90 -3.59
CA ASN A 152 6.17 10.66 -4.22
C ASN A 152 6.20 9.52 -3.18
N ILE A 153 6.79 9.78 -2.01
CA ILE A 153 6.87 8.80 -0.93
C ILE A 153 5.48 8.51 -0.34
N SER A 154 4.63 9.54 -0.21
CA SER A 154 3.26 9.39 0.27
C SER A 154 2.42 8.47 -0.63
N ILE A 155 2.53 8.61 -1.96
CA ILE A 155 1.81 7.75 -2.92
C ILE A 155 2.20 6.29 -2.76
N TRP A 156 3.50 5.98 -2.73
CA TRP A 156 3.97 4.61 -2.54
C TRP A 156 3.53 4.02 -1.20
N ARG A 157 3.48 4.83 -0.14
CA ARG A 157 2.92 4.44 1.16
C ARG A 157 1.44 4.10 1.06
N HIS A 158 0.64 4.93 0.41
CA HIS A 158 -0.80 4.66 0.24
C HIS A 158 -1.04 3.42 -0.61
N PHE A 159 -0.27 3.27 -1.70
CA PHE A 159 -0.31 2.09 -2.54
C PHE A 159 0.04 0.82 -1.76
N ALA A 160 1.09 0.86 -0.92
CA ALA A 160 1.48 -0.27 -0.06
C ALA A 160 0.38 -0.66 0.94
N VAL A 161 -0.23 0.31 1.62
CA VAL A 161 -1.32 0.05 2.59
C VAL A 161 -2.54 -0.51 1.88
N THR A 162 -3.02 0.16 0.83
CA THR A 162 -4.21 -0.29 0.08
C THR A 162 -3.96 -1.64 -0.59
N GLY A 163 -2.78 -1.82 -1.20
CA GLY A 163 -2.38 -3.06 -1.84
C GLY A 163 -2.33 -4.24 -0.87
N SER A 164 -1.73 -4.07 0.31
CA SER A 164 -1.70 -5.13 1.32
C SER A 164 -3.10 -5.48 1.84
N LEU A 165 -3.95 -4.50 2.14
CA LEU A 165 -5.33 -4.73 2.59
C LEU A 165 -6.20 -5.41 1.52
N VAL A 166 -6.11 -4.99 0.25
CA VAL A 166 -6.85 -5.60 -0.87
C VAL A 166 -6.32 -6.98 -1.21
N SER A 167 -5.03 -7.25 -0.97
CA SER A 167 -4.45 -8.57 -1.24
C SER A 167 -4.99 -9.67 -0.33
N MET A 168 -5.46 -9.36 0.89
CA MET A 168 -6.01 -10.35 1.83
C MET A 168 -7.25 -11.08 1.29
N PRO A 169 -8.33 -10.41 0.84
CA PRO A 169 -9.48 -11.11 0.27
C PRO A 169 -9.13 -11.84 -1.03
N ILE A 170 -8.23 -11.29 -1.86
CA ILE A 170 -7.77 -11.95 -3.10
C ILE A 170 -7.02 -13.24 -2.76
N PHE A 171 -6.17 -13.22 -1.73
CA PHE A 171 -5.46 -14.40 -1.24
C PHE A 171 -6.42 -15.51 -0.78
N LEU A 172 -7.51 -15.14 -0.10
CA LEU A 172 -8.55 -16.10 0.31
C LEU A 172 -9.27 -16.72 -0.88
N VAL A 173 -9.66 -15.93 -1.87
CA VAL A 173 -10.26 -16.45 -3.13
C VAL A 173 -9.30 -17.43 -3.79
N SER A 174 -8.05 -17.03 -3.92
CA SER A 174 -7.04 -17.84 -4.58
C SER A 174 -6.75 -19.15 -3.83
N THR A 175 -6.75 -19.12 -2.50
CA THR A 175 -6.58 -20.30 -1.66
C THR A 175 -7.78 -21.24 -1.81
N GLY A 176 -9.01 -20.71 -1.83
CA GLY A 176 -10.23 -21.49 -2.07
C GLY A 176 -10.21 -22.23 -3.40
N LEU A 177 -9.87 -21.53 -4.50
CA LEU A 177 -9.75 -22.13 -5.84
C LEU A 177 -8.68 -23.23 -5.88
N ARG A 178 -7.52 -23.00 -5.25
CA ARG A 178 -6.45 -24.00 -5.17
C ARG A 178 -6.88 -25.26 -4.40
N MET A 179 -7.65 -25.13 -3.32
CA MET A 179 -8.08 -26.29 -2.52
C MET A 179 -9.00 -27.22 -3.32
N VAL A 180 -9.85 -26.71 -4.21
CA VAL A 180 -10.69 -27.54 -5.10
C VAL A 180 -9.83 -28.53 -5.90
N VAL A 181 -8.79 -28.01 -6.55
CA VAL A 181 -7.88 -28.80 -7.39
C VAL A 181 -7.02 -29.75 -6.56
N LYS A 182 -6.63 -29.34 -5.35
CA LYS A 182 -5.81 -30.16 -4.46
C LYS A 182 -6.56 -31.41 -3.98
N PHE A 183 -7.82 -31.26 -3.57
CA PHE A 183 -8.66 -32.40 -3.18
C PHE A 183 -8.95 -33.35 -4.33
N ASP A 184 -9.15 -32.85 -5.56
CA ASP A 184 -9.37 -33.74 -6.71
C ASP A 184 -8.09 -34.56 -6.98
N ARG A 185 -6.92 -33.90 -7.08
CA ARG A 185 -5.64 -34.55 -7.45
C ARG A 185 -5.06 -35.53 -6.45
N GLU A 186 -5.15 -35.24 -5.15
CA GLU A 186 -4.59 -36.12 -4.12
C GLU A 186 -5.30 -37.49 -4.08
N ASN A 187 -6.55 -37.54 -4.51
CA ASN A 187 -7.30 -38.79 -4.62
C ASN A 187 -6.92 -39.62 -5.87
N PHE A 188 -6.29 -39.03 -6.89
CA PHE A 188 -5.84 -39.74 -8.10
C PHE A 188 -4.42 -40.32 -8.01
N ASN A 189 -3.68 -40.08 -6.93
CA ASN A 189 -2.36 -40.70 -6.73
C ASN A 189 -2.42 -42.19 -6.39
N PHE A 190 -3.62 -42.79 -6.33
CA PHE A 190 -3.78 -44.24 -6.29
C PHE A 190 -3.62 -44.82 -7.71
N LYS A 191 -2.79 -45.86 -7.78
CA LYS A 191 -2.24 -46.48 -8.98
C LYS A 191 -3.29 -47.29 -9.76
N ASP A 192 -4.22 -46.64 -10.45
CA ASP A 192 -4.74 -47.03 -11.79
C ASP A 192 -5.97 -46.18 -12.20
N PRO A 193 -5.84 -45.23 -13.15
CA PRO A 193 -6.92 -44.35 -13.60
C PRO A 193 -7.68 -44.95 -14.80
N LYS A 194 -8.10 -46.21 -14.71
CA LYS A 194 -8.90 -46.85 -15.77
C LYS A 194 -10.37 -47.04 -15.42
N ASP A 195 -10.72 -47.04 -14.14
CA ASP A 195 -12.12 -47.03 -13.73
C ASP A 195 -12.61 -45.59 -13.61
N LYS A 196 -13.59 -45.25 -14.45
CA LYS A 196 -14.25 -43.94 -14.53
C LYS A 196 -15.15 -43.63 -13.33
N ASP A 197 -15.16 -44.50 -12.32
CA ASP A 197 -15.94 -44.33 -11.10
C ASP A 197 -15.15 -43.50 -10.10
N VAL A 198 -14.85 -42.27 -10.49
CA VAL A 198 -14.31 -41.29 -9.55
C VAL A 198 -15.40 -40.99 -8.53
N ALA A 199 -15.12 -41.33 -7.28
CA ALA A 199 -15.93 -40.99 -6.13
C ALA A 199 -16.21 -39.47 -6.15
N TRP A 200 -17.49 -39.08 -6.04
CA TRP A 200 -17.94 -37.68 -6.10
C TRP A 200 -17.67 -36.94 -4.78
N GLU A 201 -17.32 -37.68 -3.74
CA GLU A 201 -17.11 -37.23 -2.36
C GLU A 201 -15.97 -36.20 -2.24
N PRO A 202 -14.77 -36.38 -2.82
CA PRO A 202 -13.71 -35.39 -2.76
C PRO A 202 -14.04 -34.07 -3.45
N ARG A 203 -14.79 -34.14 -4.55
CA ARG A 203 -15.21 -32.95 -5.31
C ARG A 203 -16.16 -32.10 -4.49
N ILE A 204 -17.09 -32.73 -3.79
CA ILE A 204 -17.96 -32.02 -2.85
C ILE A 204 -17.15 -31.36 -1.73
N MET A 205 -16.20 -32.08 -1.13
CA MET A 205 -15.35 -31.48 -0.08
C MET A 205 -14.57 -30.27 -0.61
N GLY A 206 -14.03 -30.35 -1.82
CA GLY A 206 -13.36 -29.23 -2.49
C GLY A 206 -14.29 -28.03 -2.70
N ILE A 207 -15.50 -28.26 -3.21
CA ILE A 207 -16.49 -27.21 -3.46
C ILE A 207 -16.94 -26.56 -2.14
N VAL A 208 -17.26 -27.35 -1.11
CA VAL A 208 -17.64 -26.84 0.22
C VAL A 208 -16.53 -25.97 0.81
N THR A 209 -15.28 -26.44 0.73
CA THR A 209 -14.10 -25.68 1.18
C THR A 209 -13.96 -24.37 0.41
N CYS A 210 -14.11 -24.41 -0.92
CA CYS A 210 -14.03 -23.21 -1.76
C CYS A 210 -15.12 -22.19 -1.40
N CYS A 211 -16.38 -22.62 -1.27
CA CYS A 211 -17.49 -21.78 -0.84
C CYS A 211 -17.23 -21.12 0.53
N PHE A 212 -16.62 -21.86 1.47
CA PHE A 212 -16.22 -21.33 2.77
C PHE A 212 -15.18 -20.20 2.63
N PHE A 213 -14.12 -20.41 1.84
CA PHE A 213 -13.10 -19.38 1.58
C PHE A 213 -13.65 -18.15 0.83
N LEU A 214 -14.55 -18.35 -0.13
CA LEU A 214 -15.24 -17.26 -0.83
C LEU A 214 -16.12 -16.47 0.14
N GLY A 215 -16.85 -17.14 1.02
CA GLY A 215 -17.63 -16.51 2.08
C GLY A 215 -16.77 -15.63 2.99
N MET A 216 -15.63 -16.15 3.46
CA MET A 216 -14.67 -15.37 4.25
C MET A 216 -14.13 -14.16 3.47
N SER A 217 -13.81 -14.33 2.19
CA SER A 217 -13.34 -13.23 1.34
C SER A 217 -14.38 -12.13 1.15
N LEU A 218 -15.66 -12.50 0.96
CA LEU A 218 -16.78 -11.57 0.87
C LEU A 218 -16.97 -10.79 2.17
N VAL A 219 -16.95 -11.48 3.31
CA VAL A 219 -17.04 -10.84 4.64
C VAL A 219 -15.88 -9.87 4.85
N LEU A 220 -14.65 -10.28 4.53
CA LEU A 220 -13.48 -9.41 4.68
C LEU A 220 -13.55 -8.18 3.76
N THR A 221 -14.02 -8.37 2.52
CA THR A 221 -14.24 -7.27 1.56
C THR A 221 -15.32 -6.30 2.06
N TYR A 222 -16.40 -6.83 2.66
CA TYR A 222 -17.44 -6.02 3.27
C TYR A 222 -16.91 -5.19 4.44
N ILE A 223 -16.19 -5.82 5.37
CA ILE A 223 -15.54 -5.14 6.51
C ILE A 223 -14.61 -4.04 6.00
N HIS A 224 -13.77 -4.34 5.02
CA HIS A 224 -12.86 -3.37 4.43
C HIS A 224 -13.61 -2.15 3.85
N ARG A 225 -14.69 -2.38 3.09
CA ARG A 225 -15.51 -1.29 2.53
C ARG A 225 -16.17 -0.43 3.60
N VAL A 226 -16.69 -1.04 4.67
CA VAL A 226 -17.32 -0.30 5.78
C VAL A 226 -16.28 0.55 6.51
N HIS A 227 -15.13 -0.02 6.87
CA HIS A 227 -14.05 0.71 7.54
C HIS A 227 -13.53 1.86 6.68
N PHE A 228 -13.30 1.63 5.38
CA PHE A 228 -12.83 2.67 4.47
C PHE A 228 -13.88 3.76 4.25
N GLY A 229 -15.18 3.40 4.22
CA GLY A 229 -16.28 4.34 4.15
C GLY A 229 -16.32 5.29 5.35
N VAL A 230 -16.27 4.74 6.57
CA VAL A 230 -16.26 5.54 7.81
C VAL A 230 -15.01 6.42 7.88
N PHE A 231 -13.84 5.87 7.53
CA PHE A 231 -12.60 6.64 7.48
C PHE A 231 -12.71 7.83 6.52
N ASN A 232 -13.17 7.61 5.29
CA ASN A 232 -13.32 8.67 4.30
C ASN A 232 -14.31 9.75 4.73
N GLU A 233 -15.42 9.38 5.38
CA GLU A 233 -16.38 10.34 5.91
C GLU A 233 -15.72 11.27 6.94
N LYS A 234 -15.02 10.69 7.94
CA LYS A 234 -14.34 11.47 8.98
C LYS A 234 -13.18 12.27 8.43
N TYR A 235 -12.42 11.71 7.48
CA TYR A 235 -11.32 12.40 6.83
C TYR A 235 -11.80 13.65 6.07
N LYS A 236 -12.92 13.56 5.35
CA LYS A 236 -13.53 14.70 4.66
C LYS A 236 -13.98 15.81 5.61
N MET A 237 -14.40 15.48 6.83
CA MET A 237 -14.78 16.49 7.84
C MET A 237 -13.57 17.25 8.40
N VAL A 238 -12.41 16.59 8.50
CA VAL A 238 -11.19 17.19 9.06
C VAL A 238 -10.40 17.98 8.02
N LYS A 239 -10.47 17.60 6.74
CA LYS A 239 -9.71 18.25 5.65
C LYS A 239 -9.86 19.79 5.61
N PRO A 240 -11.07 20.39 5.67
CA PRO A 240 -11.21 21.85 5.63
C PRO A 240 -10.53 22.57 6.81
N GLN A 241 -10.57 21.97 8.01
CA GLN A 241 -9.94 22.54 9.19
C GLN A 241 -8.42 22.60 9.05
N LEU A 242 -7.83 21.58 8.41
CA LEU A 242 -6.40 21.52 8.14
C LEU A 242 -5.98 22.56 7.10
N THR A 243 -6.75 22.70 6.01
CA THR A 243 -6.49 23.73 5.00
C THR A 243 -6.54 25.13 5.62
N GLN A 244 -7.55 25.40 6.45
CA GLN A 244 -7.66 26.68 7.16
C GLN A 244 -6.44 26.93 8.08
N HIS A 245 -5.98 25.92 8.81
CA HIS A 245 -4.78 26.05 9.65
C HIS A 245 -3.52 26.34 8.83
N ARG A 246 -3.35 25.68 7.69
CA ARG A 246 -2.23 25.91 6.77
C ARG A 246 -2.23 27.34 6.24
N ASP A 247 -3.38 27.82 5.77
CA ASP A 247 -3.53 29.18 5.25
C ASP A 247 -3.19 30.24 6.31
N VAL A 248 -3.60 30.00 7.57
CA VAL A 248 -3.25 30.89 8.69
C VAL A 248 -1.75 30.89 8.96
N LEU A 249 -1.08 29.73 8.93
CA LEU A 249 0.37 29.63 9.13
C LEU A 249 1.13 30.32 7.99
N ASP A 250 0.70 30.18 6.74
CA ASP A 250 1.30 30.85 5.59
C ASP A 250 1.15 32.38 5.69
N VAL A 251 -0.01 32.87 6.14
CA VAL A 251 -0.23 34.31 6.38
C VAL A 251 0.62 34.83 7.54
N MET A 252 0.76 34.08 8.64
CA MET A 252 1.61 34.48 9.77
C MET A 252 3.08 34.50 9.38
N THR A 253 3.54 33.47 8.65
CA THR A 253 4.92 33.34 8.17
C THR A 253 5.25 34.46 7.18
N SER A 254 4.40 34.70 6.20
CA SER A 254 4.59 35.81 5.24
C SER A 254 4.59 37.18 5.92
N ARG A 255 3.79 37.41 6.97
CA ARG A 255 3.84 38.66 7.76
C ARG A 255 5.11 38.80 8.59
N MET A 256 5.65 37.70 9.14
CA MET A 256 6.89 37.75 9.91
C MET A 256 8.11 38.02 9.03
N PHE A 257 8.15 37.48 7.81
CA PHE A 257 9.31 37.58 6.92
C PHE A 257 9.19 38.63 5.81
N GLY A 258 7.97 39.05 5.46
CA GLY A 258 7.69 39.94 4.31
C GLY A 258 8.02 41.42 4.53
N THR A 259 8.14 41.89 5.78
CA THR A 259 8.25 43.33 6.09
C THR A 259 9.66 43.93 5.95
N ARG A 260 10.64 43.20 5.39
CA ARG A 260 12.05 43.66 5.33
C ARG A 260 12.53 44.16 3.97
N THR A 261 11.65 44.32 2.99
CA THR A 261 12.03 44.92 1.70
C THR A 261 11.39 46.31 1.54
N THR A 262 12.24 47.32 1.31
CA THR A 262 11.95 48.74 1.00
C THR A 262 11.67 49.62 2.23
N LYS A 263 12.41 50.71 2.53
CA LYS A 263 13.07 51.70 1.67
C LYS A 263 14.43 52.12 2.23
N HIS A 264 15.51 51.90 1.47
CA HIS A 264 16.70 52.74 1.49
C HIS A 264 16.82 53.36 0.11
N GLY A 265 16.33 54.58 0.00
CA GLY A 265 16.46 55.52 -1.11
C GLY A 265 16.34 56.90 -0.51
#